data_AF-A0A2W4UKC8-F1
#
_entry.id   AF-A0A2W4UKC8-F1
#
_cell.length_a   1.000
_cell.length_b   1.000
_cell.length_c   1.000
_cell.angle_alpha   90.00
_cell.angle_beta   90.00
_cell.angle_gamma   90.00
#
_symmetry.space_group_name_H-M   'P 1'
#
loop_
_entity.id
_entity.type
_entity.pdbx_description
1 polymer ?
#
loop_
_entity_poly.entity_id
_entity_poly.type
_entity_poly.pdbx_seq_one_letter_code
_entity_poly.pdbx_strand_id
1 'polypeptide(L)'
;MHLSLTAPLTIRHIVSRKPYELLPVAMARATPSTDPTLWRKFVKLGGRVLPITLEDTQRVREYMRAHGTEALSEDGERAFTLNGEFLAECDPGVCGEPDHLALAEH
;
A
#
# COMPACT_ATOMS: atom_id res chain seq x y z
N MET A 1 0.77 16.53 9.88
CA MET A 1 0.99 15.63 8.72
C MET A 1 2.47 15.73 8.34
N HIS A 2 3.28 14.73 8.71
CA HIS A 2 4.72 14.73 8.41
C HIS A 2 4.92 14.09 7.04
N LEU A 3 5.26 14.90 6.02
CA LEU A 3 5.56 14.42 4.68
C LEU A 3 6.98 13.86 4.69
N SER A 4 7.12 12.56 4.87
CA SER A 4 8.36 11.87 4.53
C SER A 4 8.59 12.10 3.03
N LEU A 5 9.67 12.80 2.64
CA LEU A 5 10.10 13.00 1.25
C LEU A 5 10.51 11.65 0.65
N THR A 6 9.55 10.79 0.36
CA THR A 6 9.78 9.51 -0.32
C THR A 6 9.50 9.70 -1.80
N ALA A 7 10.50 9.41 -2.65
CA ALA A 7 10.30 9.44 -4.09
C ALA A 7 9.23 8.40 -4.49
N PRO A 8 8.22 8.77 -5.30
CA PRO A 8 7.17 7.83 -5.71
C PRO A 8 7.74 6.69 -6.57
N LEU A 9 7.18 5.50 -6.41
CA LEU A 9 7.45 4.40 -7.30
C LEU A 9 6.54 4.49 -8.54
N THR A 10 7.13 4.74 -9.70
CA THR A 10 6.40 4.67 -10.96
C THR A 10 6.32 3.24 -11.48
N ILE A 11 5.09 2.74 -11.62
CA ILE A 11 4.75 1.46 -12.27
C ILE A 11 3.88 1.70 -13.51
N ARG A 12 3.72 0.69 -14.37
CA ARG A 12 2.88 0.82 -15.56
C ARG A 12 1.81 -0.26 -15.62
N HIS A 13 0.56 0.17 -15.75
CA HIS A 13 -0.56 -0.74 -15.91
C HIS A 13 -0.47 -1.45 -17.26
N ILE A 14 -0.55 -2.79 -17.26
CA ILE A 14 -0.28 -3.59 -18.47
C ILE A 14 -1.25 -3.23 -19.61
N VAL A 15 -2.55 -3.14 -19.31
CA VAL A 15 -3.59 -3.02 -20.34
C VAL A 15 -3.67 -1.59 -20.90
N SER A 16 -3.81 -0.61 -20.00
CA SER A 16 -4.00 0.80 -20.41
C SER A 16 -2.70 1.54 -20.69
N ARG A 17 -1.54 0.95 -20.36
CA ARG A 17 -0.21 1.58 -20.41
C ARG A 17 -0.09 2.88 -19.58
N LYS A 18 -1.10 3.23 -18.78
CA LYS A 18 -1.08 4.40 -17.89
C LYS A 18 0.00 4.19 -16.81
N PRO A 19 0.90 5.17 -16.58
CA PRO A 19 1.77 5.16 -15.43
C PRO A 19 0.96 5.44 -14.15
N TYR A 20 1.35 4.82 -13.05
CA TYR A 20 0.88 5.12 -11.70
C TYR A 20 2.08 5.48 -10.85
N GLU A 21 1.99 6.59 -10.11
CA GLU A 21 3.01 7.05 -9.18
C GLU A 21 2.58 6.69 -7.77
N LEU A 22 3.21 5.67 -7.19
CA LEU A 22 2.76 5.07 -5.95
C LEU A 22 3.67 5.47 -4.78
N LEU A 23 3.06 5.99 -3.72
CA LEU A 23 3.71 6.34 -2.47
C LEU A 23 3.39 5.32 -1.37
N PRO A 24 4.30 5.12 -0.41
CA PRO A 24 4.07 4.21 0.70
C PRO A 24 2.98 4.78 1.63
N VAL A 25 2.02 3.93 2.00
CA VAL A 25 1.03 4.28 3.01
C VAL A 25 1.57 3.92 4.38
N ALA A 26 1.56 4.86 5.32
CA ALA A 26 1.94 4.58 6.70
C ALA A 26 0.96 3.59 7.34
N MET A 27 1.47 2.49 7.88
CA MET A 27 0.68 1.48 8.58
C MET A 27 0.99 1.56 10.07
N ALA A 28 -0.05 1.61 10.91
CA ALA A 28 0.12 1.96 12.32
C ALA A 28 0.84 0.87 13.12
N ARG A 29 0.39 -0.38 13.03
CA ARG A 29 0.85 -1.45 13.94
C ARG A 29 0.83 -2.87 13.39
N ALA A 30 0.08 -3.15 12.32
CA ALA A 30 -0.11 -4.51 11.87
C ALA A 30 0.42 -4.73 10.44
N THR A 31 1.15 -5.83 10.26
CA THR A 31 1.58 -6.38 8.96
C THR A 31 0.53 -7.39 8.52
N PRO A 32 -0.49 -7.00 7.72
CA PRO A 32 -1.61 -7.88 7.34
C PRO A 32 -1.16 -9.21 6.73
N SER A 33 0.02 -9.29 6.10
CA SER A 33 0.54 -10.56 5.57
C SER A 33 0.85 -11.61 6.65
N THR A 34 0.97 -11.21 7.92
CA THR A 34 1.28 -12.12 9.04
C THR A 34 0.04 -12.70 9.71
N ASP A 35 -1.14 -12.15 9.48
CA ASP A 35 -2.40 -12.63 10.04
C ASP A 35 -3.46 -12.85 8.93
N PRO A 36 -3.87 -14.10 8.65
CA PRO A 36 -4.77 -14.41 7.55
C PRO A 36 -6.20 -13.90 7.75
N THR A 37 -6.59 -13.52 8.97
CA THR A 37 -7.90 -12.92 9.26
C THR A 37 -7.89 -11.44 8.97
N LEU A 38 -6.79 -10.75 9.32
CA LEU A 38 -6.52 -9.37 8.99
C LEU A 38 -6.31 -9.21 7.49
N TRP A 39 -5.57 -10.11 6.84
CA TRP A 39 -5.38 -10.12 5.38
C TRP A 39 -6.71 -10.09 4.63
N ARG A 40 -7.68 -10.90 5.07
CA ARG A 40 -9.03 -10.95 4.48
C ARG A 40 -9.84 -9.66 4.66
N LYS A 41 -9.57 -8.89 5.71
CA LYS A 41 -10.18 -7.56 5.93
C LYS A 41 -9.43 -6.47 5.19
N PHE A 42 -8.12 -6.63 5.04
CA PHE A 42 -7.21 -5.72 4.38
C PHE A 42 -7.40 -5.71 2.87
N VAL A 43 -7.49 -6.88 2.22
CA VAL A 43 -7.77 -6.97 0.79
C VAL A 43 -9.26 -6.77 0.55
N LYS A 44 -9.65 -5.78 -0.26
CA LYS A 44 -11.06 -5.54 -0.58
C LYS A 44 -11.58 -6.59 -1.56
N LEU A 45 -12.54 -7.41 -1.11
CA LEU A 45 -13.26 -8.35 -1.99
C LEU A 45 -14.05 -7.59 -3.04
N GLY A 46 -13.76 -7.84 -4.32
CA GLY A 46 -14.36 -7.11 -5.45
C GLY A 46 -13.79 -5.70 -5.66
N GLY A 47 -12.70 -5.34 -4.98
CA GLY A 47 -11.98 -4.10 -5.20
C GLY A 47 -11.25 -4.07 -6.54
N ARG A 48 -10.66 -2.90 -6.87
CA ARG A 48 -9.94 -2.74 -8.12
C ARG A 48 -8.67 -3.60 -8.16
N VAL A 49 -8.40 -4.20 -9.32
CA VAL A 49 -7.15 -4.90 -9.59
C VAL A 49 -6.36 -4.14 -10.65
N LEU A 50 -5.08 -3.95 -10.39
CA LEU A 50 -4.12 -3.35 -11.31
C LEU A 50 -3.11 -4.42 -11.74
N PRO A 51 -3.28 -5.02 -12.94
CA PRO A 51 -2.26 -5.88 -13.54
C PRO A 51 -0.99 -5.08 -13.85
N ILE A 52 0.13 -5.57 -13.32
CA ILE A 52 1.48 -5.00 -13.47
C ILE A 52 2.43 -6.06 -13.99
N THR A 53 3.57 -5.64 -14.54
CA THR A 53 4.58 -6.58 -15.04
C THR A 53 5.25 -7.34 -13.89
N LEU A 54 5.90 -8.46 -14.19
CA LEU A 54 6.71 -9.19 -13.22
C LEU A 54 7.89 -8.34 -12.71
N GLU A 55 8.47 -7.51 -13.58
CA GLU A 55 9.51 -6.55 -13.20
C GLU A 55 8.98 -5.51 -12.20
N ASP A 56 7.83 -4.90 -12.50
CA ASP A 56 7.17 -3.95 -11.60
C ASP A 56 6.76 -4.63 -10.28
N THR A 57 6.35 -5.90 -10.32
CA THR A 57 6.02 -6.67 -9.12
C THR A 57 7.20 -6.76 -8.15
N GLN A 58 8.41 -7.02 -8.66
CA GLN A 58 9.60 -7.06 -7.82
C GLN A 58 9.95 -5.67 -7.29
N ARG A 59 9.90 -4.64 -8.15
CA ARG A 59 10.16 -3.25 -7.73
C ARG A 59 9.19 -2.79 -6.64
N VAL A 60 7.90 -3.13 -6.76
CA VAL A 60 6.87 -2.86 -5.74
C VAL A 60 7.22 -3.57 -4.43
N ARG A 61 7.58 -4.86 -4.48
CA ARG A 61 7.94 -5.64 -3.30
C ARG A 61 9.14 -5.05 -2.56
N GLU A 62 10.18 -4.67 -3.30
CA GLU A 62 11.38 -4.05 -2.75
C GLU A 62 11.07 -2.69 -2.14
N TYR A 63 10.25 -1.88 -2.82
CA TYR A 63 9.82 -0.57 -2.34
C TYR A 63 9.00 -0.67 -1.05
N MET A 64 7.98 -1.53 -1.02
CA MET A 64 7.19 -1.86 0.17
C MET A 64 8.08 -2.27 1.35
N ARG A 65 9.04 -3.17 1.12
CA ARG A 65 10.00 -3.62 2.14
C ARG A 65 10.89 -2.48 2.63
N ALA A 66 11.44 -1.66 1.73
CA ALA A 66 12.33 -0.54 2.06
C ALA A 66 11.62 0.52 2.92
N HIS A 67 10.31 0.70 2.72
CA HIS A 67 9.49 1.65 3.46
C HIS A 67 8.72 1.03 4.63
N GLY A 68 8.87 -0.27 4.89
CA GLY A 68 8.17 -0.95 5.98
C GLY A 68 6.65 -0.92 5.87
N THR A 69 6.12 -0.94 4.65
CA THR A 69 4.67 -0.90 4.38
C THR A 69 4.23 -2.07 3.51
N GLU A 70 2.95 -2.41 3.56
CA GLU A 70 2.30 -3.39 2.68
C GLU A 70 1.21 -2.75 1.81
N ALA A 71 1.10 -1.42 1.84
CA ALA A 71 0.11 -0.65 1.08
C ALA A 71 0.76 0.55 0.39
N LEU A 72 0.39 0.78 -0.87
CA LEU A 72 0.81 1.92 -1.67
C LEU A 72 -0.39 2.70 -2.19
N SER A 73 -0.27 4.01 -2.40
CA SER A 73 -1.35 4.85 -2.91
C SER A 73 -0.85 5.86 -3.94
N GLU A 74 -1.68 6.18 -4.94
CA GLU A 74 -1.42 7.27 -5.91
C GLU A 74 -1.76 8.63 -5.27
N ASP A 75 -2.97 8.78 -4.75
CA ASP A 75 -3.52 10.07 -4.32
C ASP A 75 -3.89 10.13 -2.82
N GLY A 76 -3.62 9.06 -2.06
CA GLY A 76 -4.04 8.92 -0.66
C GLY A 76 -5.49 8.46 -0.47
N GLU A 77 -6.32 8.46 -1.51
CA GLU A 77 -7.73 8.02 -1.43
C GLU A 77 -7.89 6.49 -1.59
N ARG A 78 -7.03 5.87 -2.42
CA ARG A 78 -7.08 4.44 -2.72
C ARG A 78 -5.74 3.80 -2.49
N ALA A 79 -5.73 2.73 -1.72
CA ALA A 79 -4.52 1.96 -1.46
C ALA A 79 -4.55 0.64 -2.24
N PHE A 80 -3.35 0.18 -2.59
CA PHE A 80 -3.11 -1.08 -3.28
C PHE A 80 -2.05 -1.87 -2.53
N THR A 81 -2.25 -3.18 -2.44
CA THR A 81 -1.28 -4.13 -1.91
C THR A 81 -0.90 -5.15 -2.97
N LEU A 82 0.25 -5.79 -2.79
CA LEU A 82 0.71 -6.85 -3.67
C LEU A 82 -0.01 -8.16 -3.32
N ASN A 83 -0.78 -8.70 -4.26
CA ASN A 83 -1.47 -9.99 -4.11
C ASN A 83 -1.00 -10.95 -5.20
N GLY A 84 0.15 -11.60 -4.96
CA GLY A 84 0.81 -12.42 -5.97
C GLY A 84 1.52 -11.57 -7.02
N GLU A 85 1.00 -11.56 -8.24
CA GLU A 85 1.59 -10.90 -9.43
C GLU A 85 0.81 -9.65 -9.87
N PHE A 86 -0.10 -9.17 -9.04
CA PHE A 86 -0.89 -7.98 -9.32
C PHE A 86 -1.09 -7.14 -8.06
N LEU A 87 -1.49 -5.89 -8.27
CA LEU A 87 -1.89 -4.99 -7.21
C LEU A 87 -3.40 -5.10 -6.99
N ALA A 88 -3.82 -5.41 -5.77
CA ALA A 88 -5.22 -5.46 -5.37
C ALA A 88 -5.54 -4.27 -4.47
N GLU A 89 -6.72 -3.68 -4.64
CA GLU A 89 -7.19 -2.62 -3.75
C GLU A 89 -7.30 -3.13 -2.31
N CYS A 90 -6.79 -2.36 -1.38
CA CYS A 90 -6.78 -2.69 0.04
C CYS A 90 -7.29 -1.54 0.91
N ASP A 91 -7.55 -1.87 2.17
CA ASP A 91 -7.93 -0.93 3.21
C ASP A 91 -6.87 -0.90 4.32
N PRO A 92 -5.92 0.03 4.30
CA PRO A 92 -4.88 0.13 5.33
C PRO A 92 -5.44 0.53 6.70
N GLY A 93 -6.66 1.08 6.77
CA GLY A 93 -7.33 1.47 8.02
C GLY A 93 -7.60 0.27 8.94
N VAL A 94 -7.81 -0.93 8.39
CA VAL A 94 -7.99 -2.14 9.22
C VAL A 94 -6.74 -2.54 10.00
N CYS A 95 -5.56 -2.03 9.63
CA CYS A 95 -4.28 -2.30 10.30
C CYS A 95 -4.03 -1.38 11.51
N GLY A 96 -5.06 -0.63 11.92
CA GLY A 96 -5.06 0.33 13.01
C GLY A 96 -4.80 1.75 12.51
N GLU A 97 -5.38 2.73 13.21
CA GLU A 97 -4.99 4.13 13.04
C GLU A 97 -3.63 4.35 13.71
N PRO A 98 -2.71 5.13 13.12
CA PRO A 98 -1.58 5.62 13.89
C PRO A 98 -2.18 6.46 15.00
N ASP A 99 -1.94 6.04 16.25
CA ASP A 99 -2.30 6.81 17.42
C ASP A 99 -1.60 8.17 17.32
N HIS A 100 -2.31 9.15 16.77
CA HIS A 100 -1.84 10.52 16.63
C HIS A 100 -2.28 11.34 17.85
N LEU A 101 -2.42 10.68 19.02
CA LEU A 101 -2.84 11.28 20.28
C LEU A 101 -1.78 11.09 21.37
N ALA A 102 -0.52 11.43 21.06
CA ALA A 102 0.55 11.49 22.05
C ALA A 102 1.36 12.79 21.96
N LEU A 103 0.74 13.95 21.70
CA LEU A 103 1.39 15.25 21.87
C LEU A 103 0.37 16.35 22.22
N ALA A 104 -0.16 16.32 23.43
CA ALA A 104 -0.50 17.51 24.21
C ALA A 104 -1.05 17.06 25.56
N GLU A 105 -0.21 16.98 26.59
CA GLU A 105 -0.50 17.52 27.94
C GLU A 105 0.87 17.79 28.61
N HIS A 106 1.17 19.07 28.82
CA HIS A 106 2.19 19.61 29.72
C HIS A 106 1.47 20.66 30.56
#